data_AF-A0A6N6M544-F1
#
_entry.id   AF-A0A6N6M544-F1
#
_cell.length_a   1.000
_cell.length_b   1.000
_cell.length_c   1.000
_cell.angle_alpha   90.00
_cell.angle_beta   90.00
_cell.angle_gamma   90.00
#
_symmetry.space_group_name_H-M   'P 1'
#
loop_
_entity.id
_entity.type
_entity.pdbx_description
1 polymer ?
#
loop_
_entity_poly.entity_id
_entity_poly.type
_entity_poly.pdbx_seq_one_letter_code
_entity_poly.pdbx_strand_id
1 'polypeptide(L)'
;MEKKTIMEDMKAMEYEYLIRKAFNCGRFGAPGANADIYRRYERNKGLYESETDAVKNNKPRKWNQPIEDLAYEAGRKEGEVVAHINNALDHVEKHYQDELTSEQEKELSDCKSELLEPSKEKIDKVIDRVHEVFSEAGLQMS
;
A
#
# COMPACT_ATOMS: atom_id res chain seq x y z
N MET A 1 15.02 -14.76 9.78
CA MET A 1 14.10 -15.05 8.65
C MET A 1 12.66 -14.86 9.09
N GLU A 2 12.22 -15.50 10.19
CA GLU A 2 10.88 -15.36 10.80
C GLU A 2 10.41 -13.92 11.03
N LYS A 3 11.24 -13.04 11.62
CA LYS A 3 10.84 -11.66 11.94
C LYS A 3 10.46 -10.82 10.71
N LYS A 4 11.16 -11.01 9.58
CA LYS A 4 10.91 -10.25 8.35
C LYS A 4 9.56 -10.63 7.76
N THR A 5 9.27 -11.93 7.69
CA THR A 5 7.99 -12.46 7.20
C THR A 5 6.81 -12.02 8.07
N ILE A 6 6.98 -11.95 9.40
CA ILE A 6 5.95 -11.44 10.31
C ILE A 6 5.68 -9.95 10.04
N MET A 7 6.72 -9.13 9.87
CA MET A 7 6.55 -7.71 9.55
C MET A 7 5.90 -7.46 8.18
N GLU A 8 6.28 -8.23 7.16
CA GLU A 8 5.67 -8.17 5.82
C GLU A 8 4.17 -8.52 5.89
N ASP A 9 3.80 -9.55 6.65
CA ASP A 9 2.40 -9.94 6.81
C ASP A 9 1.58 -8.90 7.60
N MET A 10 2.19 -8.26 8.61
CA MET A 10 1.55 -7.16 9.35
C MET A 10 1.20 -5.98 8.44
N LYS A 11 2.13 -5.56 7.58
CA LYS A 11 1.89 -4.41 6.70
C LYS A 11 0.82 -4.67 5.64
N ALA A 12 0.75 -5.90 5.13
CA ALA A 12 -0.32 -6.30 4.22
C ALA A 12 -1.71 -6.26 4.89
N MET A 13 -1.80 -6.66 6.17
CA MET A 13 -3.03 -6.58 6.95
C MET A 13 -3.40 -5.14 7.27
N GLU A 14 -2.43 -4.29 7.61
CA GLU A 14 -2.66 -2.86 7.80
C GLU A 14 -3.19 -2.20 6.52
N TYR A 15 -2.60 -2.48 5.36
CA TYR A 15 -3.16 -2.02 4.07
C TYR A 15 -4.64 -2.40 3.91
N GLU A 16 -5.00 -3.66 4.20
CA GLU A 16 -6.40 -4.10 4.11
C GLU A 16 -7.28 -3.36 5.11
N TYR A 17 -6.84 -3.23 6.37
CA TYR A 17 -7.61 -2.57 7.42
C TYR A 17 -7.83 -1.09 7.15
N LEU A 18 -6.86 -0.39 6.54
CA LEU A 18 -7.01 1.00 6.13
C LEU A 18 -8.20 1.14 5.18
N ILE A 19 -8.26 0.30 4.15
CA ILE A 19 -9.34 0.36 3.16
C ILE A 19 -10.67 -0.01 3.81
N ARG A 20 -10.68 -1.02 4.66
CA ARG A 20 -11.89 -1.45 5.37
C ARG A 20 -12.44 -0.39 6.32
N LYS A 21 -11.57 0.34 7.02
CA LYS A 21 -11.96 1.48 7.86
C LYS A 21 -12.56 2.60 7.02
N ALA A 22 -11.89 2.97 5.92
CA ALA A 22 -12.38 4.02 5.03
C ALA A 22 -13.79 3.73 4.51
N PHE A 23 -14.05 2.51 4.04
CA PHE A 23 -15.35 2.13 3.46
C PHE A 23 -16.33 1.50 4.45
N ASN A 24 -15.99 1.44 5.74
CA ASN A 24 -16.72 0.72 6.78
C ASN A 24 -17.23 -0.66 6.31
N CYS A 25 -16.30 -1.53 5.89
CA CYS A 25 -16.66 -2.79 5.25
C CYS A 25 -15.88 -4.01 5.76
N GLY A 26 -16.50 -5.18 5.59
CA GLY A 26 -15.86 -6.47 5.81
C GLY A 26 -14.81 -6.80 4.75
N ARG A 27 -14.17 -7.95 4.90
CA ARG A 27 -13.19 -8.45 3.91
C ARG A 27 -13.83 -8.58 2.53
N PHE A 28 -13.16 -8.09 1.49
CA PHE A 28 -13.66 -8.01 0.11
C PHE A 28 -14.89 -7.10 -0.09
N GLY A 29 -15.28 -6.31 0.91
CA GLY A 29 -16.45 -5.42 0.84
C GLY A 29 -16.24 -4.18 -0.05
N ALA A 30 -14.99 -3.83 -0.35
CA ALA A 30 -14.63 -2.75 -1.26
C ALA A 30 -13.45 -3.14 -2.16
N PRO A 31 -13.32 -2.55 -3.37
CA PRO A 31 -12.12 -2.70 -4.19
C PRO A 31 -10.87 -2.31 -3.39
N GLY A 32 -9.88 -3.21 -3.34
CA GLY A 32 -8.66 -3.00 -2.55
C GLY A 32 -8.70 -3.58 -1.14
N ALA A 33 -9.88 -3.94 -0.59
CA ALA A 33 -10.03 -4.51 0.75
C ALA A 33 -9.59 -6.00 0.82
N ASN A 34 -8.34 -6.25 0.42
CA ASN A 34 -7.70 -7.55 0.38
C ASN A 34 -6.18 -7.42 0.53
N ALA A 35 -5.64 -7.92 1.66
CA ALA A 35 -4.22 -7.92 1.96
C ALA A 35 -3.36 -8.60 0.87
N ASP A 36 -3.93 -9.53 0.09
CA ASP A 36 -3.19 -10.19 -0.99
C ASP A 36 -2.77 -9.25 -2.12
N ILE A 37 -3.42 -8.10 -2.27
CA ILE A 37 -3.01 -7.07 -3.23
C ILE A 37 -1.63 -6.53 -2.84
N TYR A 38 -1.48 -6.13 -1.58
CA TYR A 38 -0.20 -5.66 -1.05
C TYR A 38 0.87 -6.76 -1.04
N ARG A 39 0.53 -8.00 -0.63
CA ARG A 39 1.46 -9.15 -0.71
C ARG A 39 1.93 -9.45 -2.14
N ARG A 40 1.09 -9.22 -3.15
CA ARG A 40 1.47 -9.38 -4.56
C ARG A 40 2.41 -8.27 -4.99
N TYR A 41 2.16 -7.03 -4.57
CA TYR A 41 3.08 -5.92 -4.80
C TYR A 41 4.47 -6.21 -4.24
N GLU A 42 4.59 -6.57 -2.95
CA GLU A 42 5.89 -6.85 -2.33
C GLU A 42 6.65 -7.98 -3.03
N ARG A 43 5.95 -9.06 -3.40
CA ARG A 43 6.56 -10.18 -4.12
C ARG A 43 7.09 -9.77 -5.49
N ASN A 44 6.32 -9.00 -6.27
CA ASN A 44 6.77 -8.57 -7.60
C ASN A 44 7.95 -7.59 -7.50
N LYS A 45 7.89 -6.66 -6.54
CA LYS A 45 8.97 -5.72 -6.26
C LYS A 45 10.26 -6.44 -5.84
N GLY A 46 10.17 -7.33 -4.85
CA GLY A 46 11.32 -8.11 -4.40
C GLY A 46 11.90 -9.03 -5.48
N LEU A 47 11.05 -9.60 -6.35
CA LEU A 47 11.50 -10.36 -7.51
C LEU A 47 12.29 -9.47 -8.47
N TYR A 48 11.72 -8.35 -8.89
CA TYR A 48 12.38 -7.39 -9.78
C TYR A 48 13.72 -6.90 -9.23
N GLU A 49 13.77 -6.49 -7.96
CA GLU A 49 14.99 -6.03 -7.29
C GLU A 49 16.06 -7.13 -7.27
N SER A 50 15.68 -8.35 -6.88
CA SER A 50 16.62 -9.47 -6.78
C SER A 50 17.18 -9.92 -8.13
N GLU A 51 16.37 -9.90 -9.18
CA GLU A 51 16.78 -10.26 -10.54
C GLU A 51 17.62 -9.16 -11.19
N THR A 52 17.30 -7.90 -10.93
CA THR A 52 18.11 -6.74 -11.36
C THR A 52 19.48 -6.77 -10.69
N ASP A 53 19.53 -7.07 -9.38
CA ASP A 53 20.78 -7.24 -8.65
C ASP A 53 21.59 -8.42 -9.18
N ALA A 54 20.96 -9.54 -9.56
CA ALA A 54 21.65 -10.67 -10.16
C ALA A 54 22.33 -10.27 -11.47
N VAL A 55 21.62 -9.57 -12.36
CA VAL A 55 22.17 -9.05 -13.62
C VAL A 55 23.34 -8.10 -13.36
N LYS A 56 23.14 -7.11 -12.49
CA LYS A 56 24.16 -6.10 -12.15
C LYS A 56 25.44 -6.73 -11.59
N ASN A 57 25.33 -7.84 -10.88
CA ASN A 57 26.45 -8.53 -10.24
C ASN A 57 26.94 -9.76 -11.02
N ASN A 58 26.53 -9.96 -12.28
CA ASN A 58 26.89 -11.13 -13.11
C ASN A 58 26.60 -12.48 -12.45
N LYS A 59 25.50 -12.57 -11.67
CA LYS A 59 25.03 -13.80 -11.03
C LYS A 59 23.97 -14.49 -11.89
N PRO A 60 23.84 -15.83 -11.81
CA PRO A 60 22.77 -16.54 -12.50
C PRO A 60 21.41 -16.06 -11.99
N ARG A 61 20.52 -15.77 -12.94
CA ARG A 61 19.13 -15.43 -12.70
C ARG A 61 18.33 -16.66 -12.29
N LYS A 62 17.35 -16.49 -11.40
CA LYS A 62 16.44 -17.59 -11.00
C LYS A 62 15.18 -17.60 -11.85
N TRP A 63 14.82 -16.46 -12.41
CA TRP A 63 13.66 -16.29 -13.27
C TRP A 63 14.09 -15.98 -14.71
N ASN A 64 13.45 -16.63 -15.68
CA ASN A 64 13.79 -16.50 -17.10
C ASN A 64 13.06 -15.35 -17.81
N GLN A 65 12.14 -14.67 -17.12
CA GLN A 65 11.39 -13.53 -17.66
C GLN A 65 12.32 -12.31 -17.88
N PRO A 66 12.13 -11.51 -18.95
CA PRO A 66 12.85 -10.24 -19.14
C PRO A 66 12.78 -9.30 -17.93
N ILE A 67 13.84 -8.50 -17.69
CA ILE A 67 13.88 -7.56 -16.55
C ILE A 67 12.85 -6.46 -16.74
N GLU A 68 12.61 -6.04 -17.98
CA GLU A 68 11.65 -5.02 -18.37
C GLU A 68 10.22 -5.45 -18.01
N ASP A 69 9.88 -6.73 -18.25
CA ASP A 69 8.57 -7.27 -17.89
C ASP A 69 8.40 -7.38 -16.37
N LEU A 70 9.47 -7.72 -15.63
CA LEU A 70 9.45 -7.71 -14.16
C LEU A 70 9.28 -6.29 -13.61
N ALA A 71 9.95 -5.31 -14.21
CA ALA A 71 9.80 -3.89 -13.86
C ALA A 71 8.38 -3.41 -14.11
N TYR A 72 7.79 -3.77 -15.26
CA TYR A 72 6.42 -3.45 -15.60
C TYR A 72 5.42 -4.05 -14.59
N GLU A 73 5.54 -5.33 -14.27
CA GLU A 73 4.65 -5.97 -13.30
C GLU A 73 4.81 -5.39 -11.89
N ALA A 74 6.04 -5.11 -11.45
CA ALA A 74 6.29 -4.44 -10.18
C ALA A 74 5.63 -3.05 -10.13
N GLY A 75 5.84 -2.22 -11.16
CA GLY A 75 5.24 -0.89 -11.25
C GLY A 75 3.71 -0.92 -11.36
N ARG A 76 3.15 -1.87 -12.10
CA ARG A 76 1.70 -2.07 -12.20
C ARG A 76 1.07 -2.42 -10.85
N LYS A 77 1.72 -3.28 -10.06
CA LYS A 77 1.25 -3.64 -8.72
C LYS A 77 1.44 -2.53 -7.70
N GLU A 78 2.49 -1.73 -7.83
CA GLU A 78 2.67 -0.52 -7.03
C GLU A 78 1.53 0.48 -7.30
N GLY A 79 1.23 0.74 -8.58
CA GLY A 79 0.12 1.61 -8.99
C GLY A 79 -1.25 1.11 -8.51
N GLU A 80 -1.49 -0.21 -8.50
CA GLU A 80 -2.71 -0.81 -7.97
C GLU A 80 -2.87 -0.53 -6.47
N VAL A 81 -1.82 -0.71 -5.66
CA VAL A 81 -1.83 -0.40 -4.23
C VAL A 81 -2.10 1.09 -4.00
N VAL A 82 -1.36 1.97 -4.71
CA VAL A 82 -1.50 3.43 -4.60
C VAL A 82 -2.91 3.89 -4.95
N ALA A 83 -3.48 3.39 -6.05
CA ALA A 83 -4.83 3.74 -6.47
C ALA A 83 -5.88 3.39 -5.42
N HIS A 84 -5.73 2.23 -4.77
CA HIS A 84 -6.64 1.82 -3.70
C HIS A 84 -6.50 2.67 -2.43
N ILE A 85 -5.27 3.04 -2.04
CA ILE A 85 -5.06 3.96 -0.92
C ILE A 85 -5.68 5.33 -1.24
N ASN A 86 -5.38 5.91 -2.41
CA ASN A 86 -5.95 7.21 -2.80
C ASN A 86 -7.48 7.19 -2.83
N ASN A 87 -8.10 6.12 -3.35
CA ASN A 87 -9.55 5.98 -3.33
C ASN A 87 -10.12 5.91 -1.90
N ALA A 88 -9.43 5.23 -0.98
CA ALA A 88 -9.83 5.22 0.43
C ALA A 88 -9.73 6.62 1.06
N LEU A 89 -8.66 7.37 0.77
CA LEU A 89 -8.48 8.74 1.23
C LEU A 89 -9.53 9.70 0.66
N ASP A 90 -9.78 9.65 -0.65
CA ASP A 90 -10.84 10.42 -1.33
C ASP A 90 -12.22 10.10 -0.75
N HIS A 91 -12.48 8.84 -0.43
CA HIS A 91 -13.73 8.44 0.20
C HIS A 91 -13.89 9.06 1.59
N VAL A 92 -12.84 9.01 2.42
CA VAL A 92 -12.87 9.59 3.77
C VAL A 92 -13.04 11.10 3.73
N GLU A 93 -12.24 11.82 2.94
CA GLU A 93 -12.37 13.28 2.80
C GLU A 93 -13.76 13.70 2.31
N LYS A 94 -14.42 12.90 1.48
CA LYS A 94 -15.74 13.22 0.95
C LYS A 94 -16.88 12.90 1.91
N HIS A 95 -16.80 11.79 2.62
CA HIS A 95 -17.91 11.24 3.40
C HIS A 95 -17.79 11.44 4.91
N TYR A 96 -16.60 11.81 5.38
CA TYR A 96 -16.28 12.00 6.79
C TYR A 96 -15.68 13.39 7.06
N GLN A 97 -15.97 14.38 6.21
CA GLN A 97 -15.41 15.74 6.34
C GLN A 97 -15.77 16.41 7.68
N ASP A 98 -16.94 16.08 8.26
CA ASP A 98 -17.42 16.70 9.50
C ASP A 98 -16.74 16.08 10.74
N GLU A 99 -16.13 14.91 10.56
CA GLU A 99 -15.39 14.14 11.56
C GLU A 99 -13.89 14.45 11.56
N LEU A 100 -13.37 15.08 10.50
CA LEU A 100 -11.96 15.43 10.36
C LEU A 100 -11.65 16.82 10.91
N THR A 101 -10.50 16.96 11.58
CA THR A 101 -9.91 18.28 11.86
C THR A 101 -9.14 18.80 10.65
N SER A 102 -8.90 20.11 10.58
CA SER A 102 -8.09 20.70 9.51
C SER A 102 -6.66 20.15 9.48
N GLU A 103 -6.08 19.77 10.63
CA GLU A 103 -4.80 19.08 10.69
C GLU A 103 -4.86 17.69 10.05
N GLN A 104 -5.94 16.94 10.30
CA GLN A 104 -6.14 15.61 9.71
C GLN A 104 -6.37 15.70 8.20
N GLU A 105 -7.19 16.63 7.73
CA GLU A 105 -7.39 16.88 6.29
C GLU A 105 -6.06 17.20 5.59
N LYS A 106 -5.23 18.05 6.20
CA LYS A 106 -3.91 18.37 5.68
C LYS A 106 -3.02 17.13 5.64
N GLU A 107 -3.04 16.32 6.70
CA GLU A 107 -2.24 15.09 6.79
C GLU A 107 -2.62 14.07 5.68
N LEU A 108 -3.92 13.93 5.38
CA LEU A 108 -4.38 13.08 4.27
C LEU A 108 -3.92 13.63 2.90
N SER A 109 -3.96 14.95 2.71
CA SER A 109 -3.46 15.61 1.50
C SER A 109 -1.94 15.46 1.31
N ASP A 110 -1.18 15.57 2.40
CA ASP A 110 0.27 15.34 2.39
C ASP A 110 0.58 13.87 2.03
N CYS A 111 -0.19 12.92 2.57
CA CYS A 111 -0.08 11.50 2.19
C CYS A 111 -0.34 11.27 0.69
N LYS A 112 -1.39 11.87 0.11
CA LYS A 112 -1.66 11.78 -1.34
C LYS A 112 -0.51 12.33 -2.17
N SER A 113 0.07 13.46 -1.74
CA SER A 113 1.20 14.09 -2.42
C SER A 113 2.44 13.20 -2.43
N GLU A 114 2.73 12.50 -1.32
CA GLU A 114 3.83 11.54 -1.25
C GLU A 114 3.66 10.34 -2.19
N LEU A 115 2.42 9.93 -2.46
CA LEU A 115 2.09 8.82 -3.35
C LEU A 115 2.16 9.16 -4.85
N LEU A 116 2.43 10.42 -5.23
CA LEU A 116 2.67 10.81 -6.63
C LEU A 116 3.96 10.18 -7.19
N GLU A 117 4.97 10.01 -6.33
CA GLU A 117 6.21 9.32 -6.64
C GLU A 117 6.43 8.21 -5.61
N PRO A 118 5.71 7.08 -5.75
CA PRO A 118 5.66 6.06 -4.72
C PRO A 118 7.00 5.33 -4.60
N SER A 119 7.31 4.93 -3.37
CA SER A 119 8.33 3.93 -3.05
C SER A 119 7.76 3.01 -1.99
N LYS A 120 8.40 1.85 -1.73
CA LYS A 120 7.91 0.95 -0.68
C LYS A 120 7.88 1.66 0.68
N GLU A 121 8.95 2.36 1.00
CA GLU A 121 9.07 3.10 2.25
C GLU A 121 8.00 4.19 2.38
N LYS A 122 7.73 4.94 1.30
CA LYS A 122 6.67 5.97 1.30
C LYS A 122 5.28 5.34 1.47
N ILE A 123 4.99 4.25 0.74
CA ILE A 123 3.71 3.54 0.87
C ILE A 123 3.52 3.03 2.31
N ASP A 124 4.55 2.42 2.90
CA ASP A 124 4.48 1.88 4.26
C ASP A 124 4.21 2.99 5.29
N LYS A 125 4.91 4.12 5.16
CA LYS A 125 4.73 5.31 6.00
C LYS A 125 3.34 5.91 5.85
N VAL A 126 2.84 6.01 4.61
CA VAL A 126 1.48 6.50 4.36
C VAL A 126 0.44 5.58 4.98
N ILE A 127 0.60 4.26 4.89
CA ILE A 127 -0.31 3.32 5.56
C ILE A 127 -0.35 3.58 7.07
N ASP A 128 0.82 3.77 7.72
CA ASP A 128 0.90 4.05 9.16
C ASP A 128 0.18 5.36 9.53
N ARG A 129 0.52 6.45 8.86
CA ARG A 129 -0.03 7.79 9.12
C ARG A 129 -1.54 7.84 8.91
N VAL A 130 -2.04 7.21 7.85
CA VAL A 130 -3.47 7.15 7.56
C VAL A 130 -4.21 6.32 8.61
N HIS A 131 -3.61 5.24 9.12
CA HIS A 131 -4.20 4.50 10.23
C HIS A 131 -4.32 5.33 11.49
N GLU A 132 -3.33 6.15 11.80
CA GLU A 132 -3.36 7.08 12.93
C GLU A 132 -4.51 8.07 12.76
N VAL A 133 -4.58 8.76 11.61
CA VAL A 133 -5.66 9.71 11.31
C VAL A 133 -7.04 9.06 11.42
N PHE A 134 -7.25 7.89 10.80
CA PHE A 134 -8.54 7.20 10.84
C PHE A 134 -8.92 6.79 12.27
N SER A 135 -7.94 6.40 13.09
CA SER A 135 -8.20 5.99 14.48
C SER A 135 -8.54 7.19 15.36
N GLU A 136 -7.86 8.33 15.17
CA GLU A 136 -8.13 9.58 15.89
C GLU A 136 -9.48 10.20 15.51
N ALA A 137 -9.86 10.13 14.23
CA ALA A 137 -11.18 10.54 13.75
C ALA A 137 -12.30 9.55 14.11
N GLY A 138 -11.96 8.43 14.77
CA GLY A 138 -12.94 7.47 15.28
C GLY A 138 -13.55 6.55 14.22
N LEU A 139 -12.94 6.42 13.04
CA LEU A 139 -13.42 5.51 11.99
C LEU A 139 -13.24 4.06 12.45
N GLN A 140 -14.34 3.32 12.48
CA GLN A 140 -14.40 1.93 12.90
C GLN A 140 -14.72 1.01 11.71
N MET A 141 -14.31 -0.26 11.81
CA MET A 141 -14.80 -1.32 10.93
C MET A 141 -16.04 -1.95 11.56
N SER A 142 -17.11 -2.12 10.79
CA SER A 142 -18.28 -2.93 11.17
C SER A 142 -17.97 -4.41 11.28
#